data_AF-A0A9P3JIL6-F1
#
_entry.id   AF-A0A9P3JIL6-F1
#
_cell.length_a   1.000
_cell.length_b   1.000
_cell.length_c   1.000
_cell.angle_alpha   90.00
_cell.angle_beta   90.00
_cell.angle_gamma   90.00
#
_symmetry.space_group_name_H-M   'P 1'
#
loop_
_entity.id
_entity.type
_entity.pdbx_description
1 polymer ?
#
loop_
_entity_poly.entity_id
_entity_poly.type
_entity_poly.pdbx_seq_one_letter_code
_entity_poly.pdbx_strand_id
1 'polypeptide(L)'
;MAIIANATACAIAAASASSCAVLDPASAFSPCHAAPAAASPLLLNVFLYLLLASLLALAALVAIVVVVASRWAGIGATAASSTDHPSTSDTTDHDSHDSPSANPYDVFRPAPVSPAKARVRAVLKVLIPAAVRAINWAGRQCGAVAPWFRPLDWLIPFDEAAMLRCAQWCTGLSDFGDMSFATAMRLAAKDARENANLSTFGRIAIWLDVQRLLQCRLQLVEHRKQHPEIEDERIKSPLVVLGMPRTGTTLLFNLLSLDSRTFRTPRTWECHHVYPPPQRASYESDPRAGLMEESLFALDALVPDLKHIHHMTARGPQETFELMCYDCTSFVLPFAYLHAPEYLDWFMASHITPTYRFLRWQLQYLQHHGPSAPHWLLKSPEHIFSLPALLEVFPDARVVCTHRDPLRVLPSAHSLMRCFRSLTCEQVDDATISTLWAPHLARALDSMIALREKAAERERMTAEPESEDSSSDDCSSICSDSSRSSSGIASTSTDSDDDEGDGGDVDIASNTDSNDGEEEEEEHEGGAGEWRASLAVDVLYHEFVRDPIAQIRRIYAHYGEELSPWAERRMRLYLAEDAKERKAHRHMYRWEDTHLDKQEQRARFAHYMQHFGVQHEA
;
A
#
# COMPACT_ATOMS: atom_id res chain seq x y z
N MET A 1 5.90 25.28 9.20
CA MET A 1 6.21 26.12 8.02
C MET A 1 5.78 25.40 6.76
N ALA A 2 6.59 24.57 6.08
CA ALA A 2 6.22 23.93 4.80
C ALA A 2 4.82 23.27 4.80
N ILE A 3 4.51 22.37 5.74
CA ILE A 3 3.18 21.72 5.84
C ILE A 3 2.03 22.73 6.06
N ILE A 4 2.29 23.83 6.78
CA ILE A 4 1.30 24.90 7.01
C ILE A 4 1.14 25.74 5.73
N ALA A 5 2.24 25.98 5.00
CA ALA A 5 2.20 26.63 3.69
C ALA A 5 1.44 25.76 2.68
N ASN A 6 1.65 24.44 2.63
CA ASN A 6 0.84 23.49 1.84
C ASN A 6 -0.65 23.56 2.23
N ALA A 7 -0.97 23.42 3.52
CA ALA A 7 -2.36 23.46 3.97
C ALA A 7 -3.05 24.80 3.67
N THR A 8 -2.34 25.91 3.81
CA THR A 8 -2.87 27.26 3.52
C THR A 8 -2.93 27.53 2.02
N ALA A 9 -1.93 27.09 1.24
CA ALA A 9 -1.89 27.22 -0.21
C ALA A 9 -2.97 26.36 -0.87
N CYS A 10 -3.20 25.13 -0.40
CA CYS A 10 -4.31 24.30 -0.86
C CYS A 10 -5.67 24.81 -0.40
N ALA A 11 -5.80 25.38 0.81
CA ALA A 11 -7.03 26.08 1.20
C ALA A 11 -7.32 27.28 0.25
N ILE A 12 -6.29 28.05 -0.13
CA ILE A 12 -6.41 29.16 -1.09
C ILE A 12 -6.68 28.66 -2.52
N ALA A 13 -6.03 27.59 -2.96
CA ALA A 13 -6.21 26.98 -4.28
C ALA A 13 -7.60 26.34 -4.43
N ALA A 14 -8.08 25.63 -3.42
CA ALA A 14 -9.46 25.11 -3.37
C ALA A 14 -10.47 26.26 -3.38
N ALA A 15 -10.26 27.29 -2.56
CA ALA A 15 -11.14 28.45 -2.52
C ALA A 15 -11.21 29.20 -3.87
N SER A 16 -10.08 29.39 -4.55
CA SER A 16 -10.04 30.02 -5.88
C SER A 16 -10.66 29.14 -6.96
N ALA A 17 -10.48 27.82 -6.91
CA ALA A 17 -11.13 26.87 -7.81
C ALA A 17 -12.67 26.89 -7.67
N SER A 18 -13.21 26.91 -6.44
CA SER A 18 -14.66 27.09 -6.22
C SER A 18 -15.17 28.45 -6.74
N SER A 19 -14.38 29.50 -6.60
CA SER A 19 -14.81 30.87 -6.95
C SER A 19 -15.03 31.05 -8.46
N CYS A 20 -14.39 30.24 -9.30
CA CYS A 20 -14.57 30.29 -10.75
C CYS A 20 -15.89 29.69 -11.23
N ALA A 21 -16.62 28.95 -10.38
CA ALA A 21 -17.85 28.25 -10.76
C ALA A 21 -19.16 29.02 -10.43
N VAL A 22 -19.08 30.22 -9.84
CA VAL A 22 -20.26 30.91 -9.25
C VAL A 22 -20.30 32.40 -9.61
N LEU A 23 -20.03 32.76 -10.87
CA LEU A 23 -20.13 34.14 -11.37
C LEU A 23 -20.77 34.24 -12.76
N ASP A 24 -22.09 34.00 -12.82
CA ASP A 24 -22.97 34.55 -13.88
C ASP A 24 -23.85 35.67 -13.27
N PRO A 25 -23.56 36.96 -13.56
CA PRO A 25 -24.19 38.09 -12.88
C PRO A 25 -25.41 38.67 -13.65
N ALA A 26 -26.45 37.87 -13.91
CA ALA A 26 -27.52 38.24 -14.86
C ALA A 26 -29.00 38.15 -14.38
N SER A 27 -29.32 38.32 -13.09
CA SER A 27 -30.69 38.66 -12.60
C SER A 27 -30.71 38.89 -11.07
N ALA A 28 -31.62 39.67 -10.46
CA ALA A 28 -32.51 40.74 -10.92
C ALA A 28 -32.83 41.70 -9.74
N PHE A 29 -33.32 42.93 -10.02
CA PHE A 29 -33.65 43.95 -9.00
C PHE A 29 -35.07 43.81 -8.43
N SER A 30 -35.22 43.87 -7.09
CA SER A 30 -36.17 44.79 -6.40
C SER A 30 -36.08 44.70 -4.85
N PRO A 31 -36.49 45.74 -4.08
CA PRO A 31 -36.22 45.85 -2.63
C PRO A 31 -37.47 45.84 -1.71
N CYS A 32 -37.20 46.04 -0.41
CA CYS A 32 -38.10 46.43 0.69
C CYS A 32 -38.95 45.35 1.39
N HIS A 33 -38.51 44.95 2.60
CA HIS A 33 -39.17 45.35 3.85
C HIS A 33 -38.18 45.27 5.04
N ALA A 34 -38.42 46.04 6.11
CA ALA A 34 -37.53 46.12 7.27
C ALA A 34 -38.15 45.49 8.53
N ALA A 35 -37.33 44.77 9.30
CA ALA A 35 -37.65 44.13 10.58
C ALA A 35 -36.41 44.23 11.52
N PRO A 36 -36.54 44.00 12.84
CA PRO A 36 -35.65 44.63 13.82
C PRO A 36 -34.25 44.00 13.97
N ALA A 37 -33.38 44.75 14.64
CA ALA A 37 -31.95 44.45 14.82
C ALA A 37 -31.68 43.19 15.67
N ALA A 38 -31.65 42.02 15.02
CA ALA A 38 -30.83 40.91 15.48
C ALA A 38 -29.34 41.22 15.22
N ALA A 39 -28.44 40.76 16.09
CA ALA A 39 -27.01 40.80 15.81
C ALA A 39 -26.74 39.96 14.55
N SER A 40 -26.23 40.59 13.49
CA SER A 40 -26.21 39.99 12.15
C SER A 40 -25.50 38.62 12.14
N PRO A 41 -25.98 37.62 11.38
CA PRO A 41 -25.29 36.33 11.25
C PRO A 41 -23.86 36.50 10.70
N LEU A 42 -23.59 37.61 9.99
CA LEU A 42 -22.24 38.01 9.58
C LEU A 42 -21.26 38.11 10.77
N LEU A 43 -21.69 38.65 11.92
CA LEU A 43 -20.85 38.76 13.12
C LEU A 43 -20.63 37.41 13.80
N LEU A 44 -21.63 36.53 13.82
CA LEU A 44 -21.47 35.16 14.33
C LEU A 44 -20.56 34.34 13.40
N ASN A 45 -20.69 34.50 12.07
CA ASN A 45 -19.83 33.87 11.09
C ASN A 45 -18.40 34.39 11.17
N VAL A 46 -18.19 35.70 11.34
CA VAL A 46 -16.85 36.28 11.59
C VAL A 46 -16.29 35.78 12.92
N PHE A 47 -17.09 35.68 13.98
CA PHE A 47 -16.65 35.10 15.26
C PHE A 47 -16.27 33.62 15.14
N LEU A 48 -17.08 32.81 14.45
CA LEU A 48 -16.79 31.39 14.20
C LEU A 48 -15.60 31.20 13.26
N TYR A 49 -15.43 32.05 12.25
CA TYR A 49 -14.26 32.05 11.37
C TYR A 49 -13.00 32.46 12.12
N LEU A 50 -13.06 33.51 12.95
CA LEU A 50 -11.96 33.90 13.83
C LEU A 50 -11.67 32.84 14.90
N LEU A 51 -12.67 32.13 15.41
CA LEU A 51 -12.50 31.02 16.35
C LEU A 51 -11.86 29.82 15.67
N LEU A 52 -12.32 29.42 14.49
CA LEU A 52 -11.73 28.33 13.71
C LEU A 52 -10.32 28.69 13.25
N ALA A 53 -10.10 29.91 12.77
CA ALA A 53 -8.77 30.42 12.43
C ALA A 53 -7.87 30.51 13.67
N SER A 54 -8.40 30.85 14.85
CA SER A 54 -7.64 30.84 16.11
C SER A 54 -7.35 29.43 16.61
N LEU A 55 -8.24 28.45 16.39
CA LEU A 55 -8.04 27.04 16.73
C LEU A 55 -7.07 26.35 15.76
N LEU A 56 -7.14 26.68 14.47
CA LEU A 56 -6.16 26.27 13.46
C LEU A 56 -4.81 26.97 13.70
N ALA A 57 -4.80 28.24 14.06
CA ALA A 57 -3.59 28.97 14.48
C ALA A 57 -3.04 28.44 15.81
N LEU A 58 -3.88 27.97 16.74
CA LEU A 58 -3.44 27.33 17.99
C LEU A 58 -2.92 25.91 17.75
N ALA A 59 -3.55 25.12 16.87
CA ALA A 59 -3.02 23.83 16.43
C ALA A 59 -1.71 24.01 15.65
N ALA A 60 -1.61 25.03 14.81
CA ALA A 60 -0.38 25.45 14.15
C ALA A 60 0.65 25.99 15.15
N LEU A 61 0.26 26.69 16.20
CA LEU A 61 1.14 27.16 17.27
C LEU A 61 1.68 25.99 18.10
N VAL A 62 0.84 25.00 18.41
CA VAL A 62 1.25 23.74 19.04
C VAL A 62 2.21 22.97 18.13
N ALA A 63 1.90 22.85 16.83
CA ALA A 63 2.79 22.23 15.86
C ALA A 63 4.11 23.01 15.67
N ILE A 64 4.08 24.35 15.74
CA ILE A 64 5.25 25.22 15.73
C ILE A 64 6.05 25.04 17.03
N VAL A 65 5.41 24.93 18.19
CA VAL A 65 6.09 24.63 19.46
C VAL A 65 6.74 23.25 19.42
N VAL A 66 6.08 22.24 18.84
CA VAL A 66 6.66 20.90 18.59
C VAL A 66 7.89 21.00 17.67
N VAL A 67 7.77 21.69 16.54
CA VAL A 67 8.83 21.80 15.51
C VAL A 67 9.97 22.75 15.93
N VAL A 68 9.71 23.76 16.75
CA VAL A 68 10.72 24.65 17.32
C VAL A 68 11.42 23.95 18.48
N ALA A 69 10.71 23.23 19.35
CA ALA A 69 11.33 22.41 20.39
C ALA A 69 12.22 21.29 19.81
N SER A 70 11.79 20.63 18.73
CA SER A 70 12.63 19.63 18.04
C SER A 70 13.84 20.25 17.36
N ARG A 71 13.72 21.44 16.74
CA ARG A 71 14.86 22.18 16.18
C ARG A 71 15.84 22.69 17.25
N TRP A 72 15.36 23.27 18.35
CA TRP A 72 16.23 23.72 19.45
C TRP A 72 16.99 22.56 20.10
N ALA A 73 16.35 21.38 20.22
CA ALA A 73 17.00 20.17 20.70
C ALA A 73 18.07 19.60 19.73
N GLY A 74 18.03 19.95 18.43
CA GLY A 74 19.02 19.55 17.44
C GLY A 74 20.26 20.47 17.39
N ILE A 75 20.06 21.78 17.50
CA ILE A 75 21.15 22.79 17.39
C ILE A 75 22.19 22.64 18.51
N GLY A 76 21.80 22.13 19.68
CA GLY A 76 22.72 21.86 20.79
C GLY A 76 23.67 20.68 20.58
N ALA A 77 23.49 19.85 19.54
CA ALA A 77 24.28 18.64 19.33
C ALA A 77 25.50 18.83 18.41
N THR A 78 25.50 19.84 17.52
CA THR A 78 26.55 20.03 16.50
C THR A 78 27.76 20.84 16.98
N ALA A 79 27.77 21.31 18.24
CA ALA A 79 28.78 22.23 18.76
C ALA A 79 29.88 21.56 19.61
N ALA A 80 29.89 20.22 19.75
CA ALA A 80 30.63 19.53 20.81
C ALA A 80 31.40 18.25 20.41
N SER A 81 31.83 18.10 19.14
CA SER A 81 32.82 17.08 18.74
C SER A 81 33.51 17.42 17.41
N SER A 82 34.66 18.10 17.44
CA SER A 82 35.47 18.39 16.24
C SER A 82 36.97 18.54 16.57
N THR A 83 37.55 17.50 17.18
CA THR A 83 39.00 17.37 17.37
C THR A 83 39.45 15.93 17.16
N ASP A 84 39.71 15.56 15.91
CA ASP A 84 40.54 14.39 15.55
C ASP A 84 41.33 14.71 14.28
N HIS A 85 42.55 14.18 14.19
CA HIS A 85 43.50 14.48 13.11
C HIS A 85 43.36 13.51 11.93
N PRO A 86 43.68 13.93 10.69
CA PRO A 86 43.62 13.06 9.52
C PRO A 86 44.79 12.06 9.49
N SER A 87 44.48 10.77 9.49
CA SER A 87 45.39 9.71 9.04
C SER A 87 45.18 9.45 7.55
N THR A 88 46.29 9.32 6.80
CA THR A 88 46.31 9.12 5.34
C THR A 88 46.26 7.65 4.95
N SER A 89 45.64 7.35 3.80
CA SER A 89 45.68 6.06 3.05
C SER A 89 45.21 4.81 3.82
N ASP A 90 44.38 3.93 3.25
CA ASP A 90 44.56 3.35 1.91
C ASP A 90 43.26 3.20 1.09
N THR A 91 43.39 2.88 -0.20
CA THR A 91 42.26 2.76 -1.15
C THR A 91 41.98 1.31 -1.59
N THR A 92 41.15 0.58 -0.84
CA THR A 92 40.20 -0.44 -1.34
C THR A 92 39.40 -1.01 -0.16
N ASP A 93 38.09 -0.72 -0.10
CA ASP A 93 37.08 -1.65 0.44
C ASP A 93 35.66 -1.10 0.18
N HIS A 94 34.73 -1.97 -0.25
CA HIS A 94 33.31 -1.62 -0.40
C HIS A 94 32.43 -2.08 0.78
N ASP A 95 32.97 -2.87 1.72
CA ASP A 95 32.24 -3.51 2.82
C ASP A 95 31.92 -2.57 4.02
N SER A 96 31.72 -1.27 3.77
CA SER A 96 31.36 -0.27 4.80
C SER A 96 29.94 -0.41 5.37
N HIS A 97 29.11 -1.30 4.80
CA HIS A 97 27.70 -1.45 5.16
C HIS A 97 27.45 -2.14 6.51
N ASP A 98 28.38 -2.94 7.03
CA ASP A 98 28.13 -3.80 8.19
C ASP A 98 29.33 -3.89 9.15
N SER A 99 29.45 -2.89 10.03
CA SER A 99 30.41 -2.94 11.15
C SER A 99 30.19 -4.18 12.03
N PRO A 100 31.18 -5.07 12.22
CA PRO A 100 31.02 -6.34 12.94
C PRO A 100 30.63 -6.21 14.43
N SER A 101 30.65 -5.00 15.00
CA SER A 101 30.25 -4.71 16.38
C SER A 101 28.81 -4.24 16.55
N ALA A 102 28.09 -3.93 15.47
CA ALA A 102 26.69 -3.49 15.55
C ALA A 102 25.76 -4.66 15.90
N ASN A 103 24.79 -4.44 16.78
CA ASN A 103 23.79 -5.47 17.08
C ASN A 103 22.74 -5.51 15.95
N PRO A 104 22.53 -6.64 15.26
CA PRO A 104 21.57 -6.73 14.15
C PRO A 104 20.13 -6.40 14.54
N TYR A 105 19.80 -6.44 15.84
CA TYR A 105 18.47 -6.05 16.31
C TYR A 105 18.23 -4.53 16.37
N ASP A 106 19.28 -3.70 16.34
CA ASP A 106 19.15 -2.26 16.59
C ASP A 106 18.39 -1.52 15.47
N VAL A 107 18.42 -2.04 14.24
CA VAL A 107 17.61 -1.54 13.11
C VAL A 107 16.11 -1.68 13.40
N PHE A 108 15.74 -2.71 14.18
CA PHE A 108 14.38 -3.00 14.62
C PHE A 108 14.02 -2.32 15.94
N ARG A 109 14.86 -1.42 16.47
CA ARG A 109 14.55 -0.59 17.65
C ARG A 109 14.44 0.90 17.28
N PRO A 110 13.57 1.68 17.95
CA PRO A 110 13.56 3.13 17.81
C PRO A 110 14.91 3.73 18.21
N ALA A 111 15.40 4.72 17.47
CA ALA A 111 16.68 5.36 17.75
C ALA A 111 16.72 5.98 19.17
N PRO A 112 17.87 5.90 19.87
CA PRO A 112 17.99 6.43 21.23
C PRO A 112 17.80 7.95 21.25
N VAL A 113 16.93 8.43 22.14
CA VAL A 113 16.63 9.87 22.29
C VAL A 113 17.36 10.49 23.48
N SER A 114 17.84 11.72 23.32
CA SER A 114 18.47 12.46 24.41
C SER A 114 17.50 12.67 25.59
N PRO A 115 17.98 12.80 26.85
CA PRO A 115 17.11 13.03 28.01
C PRO A 115 16.22 14.28 27.88
N ALA A 116 16.66 15.30 27.13
CA ALA A 116 15.85 16.47 26.80
C ALA A 116 14.71 16.10 25.81
N LYS A 117 15.02 15.42 24.71
CA LYS A 117 14.03 14.96 23.72
C LYS A 117 13.03 13.97 24.35
N ALA A 118 13.47 13.13 25.28
CA ALA A 118 12.61 12.23 26.06
C ALA A 118 11.60 13.00 26.94
N ARG A 119 12.03 14.05 27.65
CA ARG A 119 11.14 14.92 28.45
C ARG A 119 10.10 15.64 27.58
N VAL A 120 10.50 16.15 26.42
CA VAL A 120 9.57 16.77 25.45
C VAL A 120 8.56 15.72 24.96
N ARG A 121 9.01 14.55 24.50
CA ARG A 121 8.14 13.45 24.06
C ARG A 121 7.15 13.00 25.14
N ALA A 122 7.56 12.97 26.42
CA ALA A 122 6.66 12.64 27.53
C ALA A 122 5.49 13.63 27.69
N VAL A 123 5.73 14.94 27.51
CA VAL A 123 4.67 15.96 27.51
C VAL A 123 3.79 15.84 26.25
N LEU A 124 4.40 15.64 25.08
CA LEU A 124 3.66 15.54 23.82
C LEU A 124 2.72 14.33 23.76
N LYS A 125 3.05 13.21 24.43
CA LYS A 125 2.12 12.06 24.57
C LYS A 125 0.81 12.40 25.28
N VAL A 126 0.76 13.45 26.09
CA VAL A 126 -0.47 13.94 26.72
C VAL A 126 -1.17 14.97 25.84
N LEU A 127 -0.39 15.89 25.25
CA LEU A 127 -0.93 17.01 24.45
C LEU A 127 -1.49 16.57 23.09
N ILE A 128 -0.87 15.62 22.40
CA ILE A 128 -1.28 15.20 21.04
C ILE A 128 -2.70 14.60 21.05
N PRO A 129 -3.06 13.61 21.90
CA PRO A 129 -4.43 13.12 22.01
C PRO A 129 -5.43 14.17 22.52
N ALA A 130 -4.99 15.10 23.36
CA ALA A 130 -5.86 16.18 23.83
C ALA A 130 -6.21 17.17 22.70
N ALA A 131 -5.24 17.51 21.84
CA ALA A 131 -5.45 18.35 20.67
C ALA A 131 -6.38 17.67 19.65
N VAL A 132 -6.19 16.38 19.36
CA VAL A 132 -7.09 15.63 18.45
C VAL A 132 -8.53 15.56 19.00
N ARG A 133 -8.72 15.32 20.29
CA ARG A 133 -10.05 15.39 20.92
C ARG A 133 -10.67 16.79 20.83
N ALA A 134 -9.88 17.85 20.99
CA ALA A 134 -10.36 19.23 20.84
C ALA A 134 -10.75 19.58 19.39
N ILE A 135 -9.97 19.14 18.40
CA ILE A 135 -10.27 19.29 16.96
C ILE A 135 -11.60 18.57 16.63
N ASN A 136 -11.75 17.31 17.03
CA ASN A 136 -12.97 16.53 16.79
C ASN A 136 -14.18 17.11 17.54
N TRP A 137 -14.01 17.64 18.75
CA TRP A 137 -15.08 18.34 19.44
C TRP A 137 -15.50 19.63 18.71
N ALA A 138 -14.54 20.46 18.29
CA ALA A 138 -14.80 21.73 17.63
C ALA A 138 -15.52 21.55 16.27
N GLY A 139 -15.11 20.56 15.48
CA GLY A 139 -15.77 20.22 14.22
C GLY A 139 -17.22 19.77 14.41
N ARG A 140 -17.50 18.92 15.42
CA ARG A 140 -18.87 18.57 15.80
C ARG A 140 -19.70 19.76 16.24
N GLN A 141 -19.15 20.72 17.00
CA GLN A 141 -19.87 21.94 17.35
C GLN A 141 -20.21 22.78 16.11
N CYS A 142 -19.28 22.92 15.16
CA CYS A 142 -19.54 23.64 13.91
C CYS A 142 -20.67 22.98 13.10
N GLY A 143 -20.61 21.65 12.91
CA GLY A 143 -21.63 20.91 12.18
C GLY A 143 -23.01 20.90 12.85
N ALA A 144 -23.08 21.01 14.17
CA ALA A 144 -24.35 21.13 14.92
C ALA A 144 -24.95 22.54 14.88
N VAL A 145 -24.11 23.58 14.93
CA VAL A 145 -24.54 25.00 14.96
C VAL A 145 -24.91 25.52 13.57
N ALA A 146 -24.24 25.04 12.52
CA ALA A 146 -24.56 25.39 11.13
C ALA A 146 -24.43 24.16 10.21
N PRO A 147 -25.45 23.27 10.15
CA PRO A 147 -25.42 22.08 9.30
C PRO A 147 -25.18 22.35 7.81
N TRP A 148 -25.64 23.51 7.34
CA TRP A 148 -25.45 24.04 5.97
C TRP A 148 -24.09 24.74 5.74
N PHE A 149 -23.30 24.97 6.79
CA PHE A 149 -21.98 25.59 6.71
C PHE A 149 -20.95 24.70 7.41
N ARG A 150 -20.53 23.65 6.68
CA ARG A 150 -19.43 22.78 7.07
C ARG A 150 -18.15 23.29 6.41
N PRO A 151 -17.34 24.17 7.04
CA PRO A 151 -16.19 24.79 6.39
C PRO A 151 -15.14 23.78 5.92
N LEU A 152 -15.09 22.60 6.53
CA LEU A 152 -14.20 21.51 6.11
C LEU A 152 -14.69 20.71 4.90
N ASP A 153 -15.98 20.75 4.54
CA ASP A 153 -16.44 20.21 3.25
C ASP A 153 -16.03 21.13 2.08
N TRP A 154 -15.77 22.42 2.35
CA TRP A 154 -15.24 23.35 1.34
C TRP A 154 -13.70 23.35 1.30
N LEU A 155 -13.04 23.35 2.45
CA LEU A 155 -11.57 23.33 2.56
C LEU A 155 -10.95 21.96 2.26
N ILE A 156 -11.71 20.88 2.47
CA ILE A 156 -11.30 19.48 2.27
C ILE A 156 -12.47 18.75 1.56
N PRO A 157 -12.71 19.01 0.26
CA PRO A 157 -13.89 18.52 -0.44
C PRO A 157 -13.89 17.02 -0.72
N PHE A 158 -12.73 16.35 -0.67
CA PHE A 158 -12.54 15.00 -1.22
C PHE A 158 -13.14 14.89 -2.63
N ASP A 159 -12.67 15.77 -3.51
CA ASP A 159 -12.95 15.79 -4.95
C ASP A 159 -11.64 15.47 -5.69
N GLU A 160 -11.71 14.59 -6.71
CA GLU A 160 -10.60 14.21 -7.58
C GLU A 160 -9.87 15.44 -8.12
N ALA A 161 -10.62 16.34 -8.76
CA ALA A 161 -10.03 17.47 -9.45
C ALA A 161 -9.45 18.50 -8.46
N ALA A 162 -10.05 18.68 -7.28
CA ALA A 162 -9.51 19.50 -6.20
C ALA A 162 -8.23 18.91 -5.60
N MET A 163 -8.16 17.58 -5.43
CA MET A 163 -6.96 16.90 -4.92
C MET A 163 -5.81 16.99 -5.92
N LEU A 164 -6.06 16.73 -7.21
CA LEU A 164 -5.06 16.89 -8.27
C LEU A 164 -4.55 18.34 -8.34
N ARG A 165 -5.44 19.34 -8.42
CA ARG A 165 -5.07 20.77 -8.48
C ARG A 165 -4.28 21.23 -7.24
N CYS A 166 -4.62 20.75 -6.04
CA CYS A 166 -3.87 21.06 -4.82
C CYS A 166 -2.43 20.49 -4.85
N ALA A 167 -2.24 19.28 -5.40
CA ALA A 167 -0.92 18.70 -5.58
C ALA A 167 -0.09 19.43 -6.66
N GLN A 168 -0.71 19.76 -7.79
CA GLN A 168 -0.09 20.53 -8.87
C GLN A 168 0.34 21.93 -8.38
N TRP A 169 -0.54 22.64 -7.67
CA TRP A 169 -0.26 23.97 -7.12
C TRP A 169 0.89 23.97 -6.09
N CYS A 170 1.01 22.92 -5.28
CA CYS A 170 2.07 22.84 -4.26
C CYS A 170 3.45 22.44 -4.82
N THR A 171 3.49 21.78 -5.98
CA THR A 171 4.74 21.34 -6.62
C THR A 171 5.20 22.24 -7.76
N GLY A 172 4.26 22.93 -8.43
CA GLY A 172 4.49 23.61 -9.72
C GLY A 172 4.51 22.65 -10.91
N LEU A 173 4.21 21.36 -10.71
CA LEU A 173 4.21 20.32 -11.74
C LEU A 173 2.79 19.95 -12.14
N SER A 174 2.55 19.60 -13.40
CA SER A 174 1.20 19.28 -13.92
C SER A 174 0.96 17.81 -14.22
N ASP A 175 2.02 17.03 -14.47
CA ASP A 175 1.93 15.68 -15.05
C ASP A 175 2.12 14.57 -14.01
N PHE A 176 1.12 13.69 -13.92
CA PHE A 176 1.05 12.54 -13.01
C PHE A 176 1.46 11.21 -13.69
N GLY A 177 1.84 11.23 -14.97
CA GLY A 177 2.07 10.03 -15.77
C GLY A 177 0.76 9.30 -16.07
N ASP A 178 0.79 7.96 -15.99
CA ASP A 178 -0.43 7.15 -16.10
C ASP A 178 -1.48 7.57 -15.06
N MET A 179 -2.71 7.77 -15.53
CA MET A 179 -3.88 8.22 -14.77
C MET A 179 -4.82 7.07 -14.37
N SER A 180 -4.46 5.81 -14.56
CA SER A 180 -5.21 4.63 -14.12
C SER A 180 -5.69 4.71 -12.66
N PHE A 181 -4.86 5.25 -11.76
CA PHE A 181 -5.17 5.52 -10.35
C PHE A 181 -6.38 6.44 -10.10
N ALA A 182 -6.79 7.23 -11.09
CA ALA A 182 -7.82 8.25 -10.93
C ALA A 182 -9.19 7.66 -10.55
N THR A 183 -9.53 6.48 -11.09
CA THR A 183 -10.76 5.76 -10.73
C THR A 183 -10.72 5.27 -9.27
N ALA A 184 -9.59 4.73 -8.83
CA ALA A 184 -9.36 4.33 -7.44
C ALA A 184 -9.55 5.53 -6.50
N MET A 185 -8.95 6.67 -6.85
CA MET A 185 -9.04 7.91 -6.09
C MET A 185 -10.47 8.49 -6.05
N ARG A 186 -11.24 8.45 -7.15
CA ARG A 186 -12.67 8.86 -7.16
C ARG A 186 -13.49 8.05 -6.16
N LEU A 187 -13.33 6.73 -6.16
CA LEU A 187 -14.08 5.82 -5.29
C LEU A 187 -13.68 5.98 -3.82
N ALA A 188 -12.37 6.02 -3.53
CA ALA A 188 -11.87 6.29 -2.18
C ALA A 188 -12.35 7.66 -1.65
N ALA A 189 -12.44 8.68 -2.51
CA ALA A 189 -12.94 9.99 -2.16
C ALA A 189 -14.47 10.04 -2.00
N LYS A 190 -15.22 9.24 -2.76
CA LYS A 190 -16.67 9.02 -2.55
C LYS A 190 -16.92 8.37 -1.20
N ASP A 191 -16.28 7.24 -0.94
CA ASP A 191 -16.35 6.53 0.33
C ASP A 191 -15.95 7.43 1.51
N ALA A 192 -14.91 8.27 1.37
CA ALA A 192 -14.49 9.24 2.39
C ALA A 192 -15.56 10.29 2.76
N ARG A 193 -16.45 10.65 1.83
CA ARG A 193 -17.58 11.58 2.08
C ARG A 193 -18.82 10.87 2.60
N GLU A 194 -19.13 9.70 2.06
CA GLU A 194 -20.47 9.09 2.14
C GLU A 194 -20.50 7.91 3.13
N ASN A 195 -19.47 7.05 3.16
CA ASN A 195 -19.49 5.78 3.88
C ASN A 195 -18.53 5.74 5.10
N ALA A 196 -17.42 6.48 5.06
CA ALA A 196 -16.31 6.34 6.01
C ALA A 196 -16.50 7.02 7.39
N ASN A 197 -17.59 7.76 7.60
CA ASN A 197 -17.93 8.45 8.86
C ASN A 197 -16.73 9.19 9.50
N LEU A 198 -15.99 9.97 8.69
CA LEU A 198 -14.71 10.56 9.10
C LEU A 198 -14.87 11.66 10.17
N SER A 199 -14.06 11.54 11.22
CA SER A 199 -13.85 12.59 12.21
C SER A 199 -13.14 13.80 11.61
N THR A 200 -13.27 14.95 12.26
CA THR A 200 -12.66 16.23 11.85
C THR A 200 -11.14 16.09 11.64
N PHE A 201 -10.45 15.41 12.57
CA PHE A 201 -9.05 15.08 12.47
C PHE A 201 -8.77 14.05 11.36
N GLY A 202 -9.59 13.01 11.24
CA GLY A 202 -9.47 12.00 10.19
C GLY A 202 -9.52 12.58 8.78
N ARG A 203 -10.44 13.52 8.53
CA ARG A 203 -10.51 14.26 7.26
C ARG A 203 -9.23 15.04 6.96
N ILE A 204 -8.70 15.74 7.97
CA ILE A 204 -7.44 16.49 7.85
C ILE A 204 -6.26 15.55 7.60
N ALA A 205 -6.19 14.42 8.33
CA ALA A 205 -5.11 13.45 8.21
C ALA A 205 -5.09 12.76 6.84
N ILE A 206 -6.23 12.24 6.37
CA ILE A 206 -6.33 11.56 5.08
C ILE A 206 -6.10 12.53 3.92
N TRP A 207 -6.60 13.77 4.00
CA TRP A 207 -6.29 14.78 2.98
C TRP A 207 -4.79 15.10 2.91
N LEU A 208 -4.14 15.29 4.05
CA LEU A 208 -2.70 15.54 4.08
C LEU A 208 -1.89 14.35 3.56
N ASP A 209 -2.34 13.11 3.79
CA ASP A 209 -1.66 11.92 3.28
C ASP A 209 -1.87 11.71 1.77
N VAL A 210 -3.10 11.85 1.26
CA VAL A 210 -3.36 11.85 -0.20
C VAL A 210 -2.55 12.95 -0.88
N GLN A 211 -2.39 14.12 -0.25
CA GLN A 211 -1.53 15.18 -0.77
C GLN A 211 -0.04 14.85 -0.73
N ARG A 212 0.47 14.14 0.30
CA ARG A 212 1.83 13.59 0.30
C ARG A 212 2.03 12.62 -0.87
N LEU A 213 1.09 11.72 -1.10
CA LEU A 213 1.13 10.70 -2.16
C LEU A 213 1.12 11.34 -3.56
N LEU A 214 0.15 12.21 -3.85
CA LEU A 214 0.01 12.88 -5.15
C LEU A 214 1.18 13.81 -5.47
N GLN A 215 1.68 14.58 -4.51
CA GLN A 215 2.82 15.48 -4.72
C GLN A 215 4.12 14.69 -4.97
N CYS A 216 4.30 13.55 -4.31
CA CYS A 216 5.40 12.63 -4.58
C CYS A 216 5.28 11.97 -5.97
N ARG A 217 4.07 11.60 -6.43
CA ARG A 217 3.87 11.07 -7.79
C ARG A 217 4.32 12.07 -8.86
N LEU A 218 3.87 13.33 -8.76
CA LEU A 218 4.33 14.42 -9.65
C LEU A 218 5.87 14.54 -9.67
N GLN A 219 6.49 14.50 -8.49
CA GLN A 219 7.95 14.61 -8.33
C GLN A 219 8.69 13.41 -8.93
N LEU A 220 8.18 12.20 -8.77
CA LEU A 220 8.76 10.98 -9.37
C LEU A 220 8.64 10.98 -10.90
N VAL A 221 7.48 11.36 -11.44
CA VAL A 221 7.23 11.48 -12.89
C VAL A 221 8.20 12.47 -13.52
N GLU A 222 8.32 13.67 -12.95
CA GLU A 222 9.26 14.67 -13.43
C GLU A 222 10.73 14.21 -13.28
N HIS A 223 11.08 13.54 -12.16
CA HIS A 223 12.42 13.01 -11.97
C HIS A 223 12.79 11.96 -13.03
N ARG A 224 11.89 11.05 -13.43
CA ARG A 224 12.18 10.03 -14.48
C ARG A 224 12.37 10.64 -15.87
N LYS A 225 11.67 11.74 -16.20
CA LYS A 225 11.93 12.48 -17.46
C LYS A 225 13.34 13.09 -17.50
N GLN A 226 13.83 13.53 -16.35
CA GLN A 226 15.16 14.11 -16.18
C GLN A 226 16.25 13.03 -16.05
N HIS A 227 15.86 11.81 -15.69
CA HIS A 227 16.74 10.66 -15.44
C HIS A 227 16.20 9.36 -16.09
N PRO A 228 16.18 9.27 -17.43
CA PRO A 228 15.72 8.08 -18.14
C PRO A 228 16.59 6.85 -17.85
N GLU A 229 17.85 7.02 -17.44
CA GLU A 229 18.78 5.93 -17.06
C GLU A 229 18.31 5.08 -15.86
N ILE A 230 17.24 5.49 -15.18
CA ILE A 230 16.57 4.69 -14.13
C ILE A 230 15.78 3.52 -14.75
N GLU A 231 15.39 3.60 -16.03
CA GLU A 231 14.73 2.52 -16.80
C GLU A 231 15.61 1.25 -16.88
N ASP A 232 16.93 1.43 -17.04
CA ASP A 232 17.91 0.36 -17.22
C ASP A 232 18.10 -0.55 -15.99
N GLU A 233 17.66 -0.09 -14.80
CA GLU A 233 17.75 -0.84 -13.55
C GLU A 233 16.89 -2.11 -13.62
N ARG A 234 17.52 -3.28 -13.77
CA ARG A 234 16.80 -4.56 -13.83
C ARG A 234 16.45 -5.05 -12.42
N ILE A 235 15.14 -5.19 -12.15
CA ILE A 235 14.62 -5.79 -10.91
C ILE A 235 14.64 -7.32 -11.06
N LYS A 236 15.76 -7.95 -10.71
CA LYS A 236 15.98 -9.39 -10.93
C LYS A 236 15.40 -10.26 -9.81
N SER A 237 14.51 -11.19 -10.18
CA SER A 237 14.01 -12.32 -9.40
C SER A 237 13.66 -11.96 -7.94
N PRO A 238 12.77 -10.96 -7.72
CA PRO A 238 12.46 -10.46 -6.39
C PRO A 238 11.86 -11.57 -5.51
N LEU A 239 12.32 -11.65 -4.26
CA LEU A 239 11.79 -12.56 -3.25
C LEU A 239 10.59 -11.90 -2.55
N VAL A 240 9.38 -12.37 -2.87
CA VAL A 240 8.12 -11.84 -2.36
C VAL A 240 7.60 -12.75 -1.25
N VAL A 241 7.60 -12.25 -0.01
CA VAL A 241 6.95 -12.91 1.12
C VAL A 241 5.47 -12.49 1.15
N LEU A 242 4.56 -13.44 0.93
CA LEU A 242 3.12 -13.23 1.02
C LEU A 242 2.46 -14.23 1.96
N GLY A 243 1.23 -13.94 2.35
CA GLY A 243 0.52 -14.71 3.37
C GLY A 243 -0.41 -13.79 4.17
N MET A 244 -1.44 -14.37 4.76
CA MET A 244 -2.42 -13.60 5.53
C MET A 244 -1.74 -12.89 6.71
N PRO A 245 -2.31 -11.80 7.26
CA PRO A 245 -1.80 -11.23 8.51
C PRO A 245 -1.60 -12.30 9.60
N ARG A 246 -0.57 -12.16 10.43
CA ARG A 246 -0.26 -13.06 11.58
C ARG A 246 0.08 -14.53 11.24
N THR A 247 0.33 -14.86 9.98
CA THR A 247 0.86 -16.17 9.52
C THR A 247 2.37 -16.35 9.73
N GLY A 248 3.08 -15.33 10.21
CA GLY A 248 4.53 -15.36 10.41
C GLY A 248 5.32 -14.46 9.44
N THR A 249 4.68 -13.93 8.37
CA THR A 249 5.30 -13.05 7.36
C THR A 249 6.28 -12.02 7.93
N THR A 250 5.92 -11.24 8.95
CA THR A 250 6.81 -10.22 9.53
C THR A 250 8.06 -10.81 10.19
N LEU A 251 7.95 -11.95 10.88
CA LEU A 251 9.14 -12.60 11.47
C LEU A 251 10.05 -13.16 10.37
N LEU A 252 9.47 -13.78 9.33
CA LEU A 252 10.23 -14.30 8.20
C LEU A 252 10.94 -13.17 7.43
N PHE A 253 10.21 -12.11 7.08
CA PHE A 253 10.70 -10.92 6.40
C PHE A 253 11.84 -10.23 7.18
N ASN A 254 11.66 -10.03 8.50
CA ASN A 254 12.69 -9.45 9.36
C ASN A 254 13.97 -10.31 9.40
N LEU A 255 13.84 -11.63 9.43
CA LEU A 255 14.99 -12.55 9.40
C LEU A 255 15.69 -12.53 8.04
N LEU A 256 14.94 -12.58 6.94
CA LEU A 256 15.52 -12.51 5.58
C LEU A 256 16.22 -11.17 5.33
N SER A 257 15.67 -10.05 5.82
CA SER A 257 16.26 -8.71 5.70
C SER A 257 17.57 -8.49 6.49
N LEU A 258 18.02 -9.49 7.26
CA LEU A 258 19.31 -9.47 7.94
C LEU A 258 20.48 -9.93 7.05
N ASP A 259 20.20 -10.49 5.88
CA ASP A 259 21.21 -10.74 4.85
C ASP A 259 21.25 -9.61 3.80
N SER A 260 21.96 -8.55 4.15
CA SER A 260 22.24 -7.39 3.30
C SER A 260 23.04 -7.73 2.03
N ARG A 261 23.69 -8.91 1.96
CA ARG A 261 24.48 -9.34 0.79
C ARG A 261 23.60 -9.98 -0.28
N THR A 262 22.55 -10.67 0.13
CA THR A 262 21.59 -11.36 -0.75
C THR A 262 20.38 -10.48 -1.07
N PHE A 263 19.88 -9.71 -0.08
CA PHE A 263 18.59 -9.03 -0.16
C PHE A 263 18.65 -7.52 0.11
N ARG A 264 18.02 -6.75 -0.78
CA ARG A 264 17.68 -5.35 -0.59
C ARG A 264 16.22 -5.23 -0.19
N THR A 265 15.96 -4.73 1.02
CA THR A 265 14.60 -4.49 1.52
C THR A 265 14.31 -2.98 1.53
N PRO A 266 13.10 -2.52 1.15
CA PRO A 266 12.68 -1.14 1.36
C PRO A 266 12.63 -0.81 2.86
N ARG A 267 13.19 0.32 3.28
CA ARG A 267 13.10 0.79 4.67
C ARG A 267 11.87 1.70 4.86
N THR A 268 11.31 1.72 6.07
CA THR A 268 10.09 2.51 6.37
C THR A 268 10.22 4.00 6.01
N TRP A 269 11.39 4.62 6.18
CA TRP A 269 11.59 6.01 5.77
C TRP A 269 11.65 6.21 4.25
N GLU A 270 12.10 5.22 3.50
CA GLU A 270 12.13 5.26 2.02
C GLU A 270 10.71 5.18 1.49
N CYS A 271 9.90 4.21 1.96
CA CYS A 271 8.52 4.06 1.55
C CYS A 271 7.68 5.30 1.92
N HIS A 272 7.84 5.86 3.12
CA HIS A 272 7.02 7.00 3.54
C HIS A 272 7.41 8.34 2.88
N HIS A 273 8.66 8.46 2.41
CA HIS A 273 9.20 9.67 1.78
C HIS A 273 10.12 9.32 0.59
N VAL A 274 9.56 8.77 -0.49
CA VAL A 274 10.34 8.27 -1.65
C VAL A 274 11.14 9.41 -2.30
N TYR A 275 10.55 10.60 -2.43
CA TYR A 275 11.21 11.83 -2.89
C TYR A 275 11.62 12.74 -1.72
N PRO A 276 12.75 13.47 -1.76
CA PRO A 276 13.81 13.48 -2.80
C PRO A 276 14.58 12.16 -2.87
N PRO A 277 15.39 11.89 -3.92
CA PRO A 277 16.15 10.66 -4.01
C PRO A 277 17.14 10.49 -2.83
N PRO A 278 17.34 9.25 -2.32
CA PRO A 278 18.44 8.97 -1.39
C PRO A 278 19.79 9.27 -2.02
N GLN A 279 20.79 9.53 -1.18
CA GLN A 279 22.17 9.71 -1.64
C GLN A 279 23.02 8.62 -0.99
N ARG A 280 23.64 7.75 -1.81
CA ARG A 280 24.48 6.63 -1.34
C ARG A 280 25.48 7.05 -0.26
N ALA A 281 26.11 8.22 -0.42
CA ALA A 281 27.11 8.78 0.51
C ALA A 281 26.56 9.20 1.89
N SER A 282 25.24 9.42 2.04
CA SER A 282 24.60 9.83 3.31
C SER A 282 23.42 8.92 3.69
N TYR A 283 23.36 7.70 3.15
CA TYR A 283 22.16 6.86 3.22
C TYR A 283 21.76 6.46 4.65
N GLU A 284 22.70 6.10 5.51
CA GLU A 284 22.40 5.74 6.91
C GLU A 284 22.05 6.96 7.79
N SER A 285 22.55 8.14 7.40
CA SER A 285 22.33 9.42 8.04
C SER A 285 21.21 10.26 7.40
N ASP A 286 20.42 9.68 6.48
CA ASP A 286 19.39 10.41 5.72
C ASP A 286 18.38 11.10 6.66
N PRO A 287 18.12 12.41 6.49
CA PRO A 287 17.26 13.18 7.39
C PRO A 287 15.80 12.67 7.41
N ARG A 288 15.33 11.98 6.36
CA ARG A 288 13.97 11.39 6.33
C ARG A 288 13.79 10.28 7.34
N ALA A 289 14.85 9.55 7.70
CA ALA A 289 14.80 8.60 8.81
C ALA A 289 14.45 9.32 10.12
N GLY A 290 15.07 10.48 10.36
CA GLY A 290 14.76 11.33 11.52
C GLY A 290 13.37 11.97 11.47
N LEU A 291 12.84 12.27 10.28
CA LEU A 291 11.43 12.70 10.13
C LEU A 291 10.47 11.56 10.46
N MET A 292 10.71 10.35 9.95
CA MET A 292 9.86 9.19 10.19
C MET A 292 9.90 8.73 11.65
N GLU A 293 11.02 8.94 12.36
CA GLU A 293 11.11 8.77 13.83
C GLU A 293 10.17 9.70 14.62
N GLU A 294 9.80 10.88 14.09
CA GLU A 294 8.79 11.76 14.71
C GLU A 294 7.37 11.40 14.27
N SER A 295 7.15 11.00 13.01
CA SER A 295 5.85 10.49 12.55
C SER A 295 5.41 9.25 13.34
N LEU A 296 6.31 8.27 13.51
CA LEU A 296 6.07 7.08 14.33
C LEU A 296 5.86 7.41 15.81
N PHE A 297 6.54 8.45 16.33
CA PHE A 297 6.28 8.94 17.70
C PHE A 297 4.90 9.58 17.85
N ALA A 298 4.45 10.38 16.87
CA ALA A 298 3.11 10.96 16.88
C ALA A 298 2.03 9.87 16.79
N LEU A 299 2.28 8.81 16.02
CA LEU A 299 1.40 7.64 15.94
C LEU A 299 1.34 6.85 17.26
N ASP A 300 2.47 6.57 17.92
CA ASP A 300 2.54 5.95 19.27
C ASP A 300 1.98 6.87 20.38
N ALA A 301 1.91 8.18 20.17
CA ALA A 301 1.20 9.10 21.05
C ALA A 301 -0.33 9.02 20.87
N LEU A 302 -0.83 8.83 19.65
CA LEU A 302 -2.27 8.70 19.35
C LEU A 302 -2.83 7.31 19.63
N VAL A 303 -2.08 6.26 19.30
CA VAL A 303 -2.48 4.85 19.47
C VAL A 303 -1.36 4.07 20.16
N PRO A 304 -1.23 4.18 21.49
CA PRO A 304 -0.15 3.51 22.23
C PRO A 304 -0.16 1.98 22.07
N ASP A 305 -1.29 1.35 21.80
CA ASP A 305 -1.38 -0.11 21.62
C ASP A 305 -0.87 -0.58 20.25
N LEU A 306 -0.83 0.30 19.23
CA LEU A 306 -0.54 -0.10 17.85
C LEU A 306 0.84 -0.74 17.72
N LYS A 307 1.87 -0.24 18.42
CA LYS A 307 3.23 -0.83 18.40
C LYS A 307 3.30 -2.29 18.86
N HIS A 308 2.33 -2.75 19.65
CA HIS A 308 2.26 -4.14 20.12
C HIS A 308 1.51 -5.06 19.13
N ILE A 309 0.72 -4.49 18.22
CA ILE A 309 0.02 -5.20 17.15
C ILE A 309 0.87 -5.19 15.86
N HIS A 310 1.43 -4.03 15.51
CA HIS A 310 2.19 -3.73 14.31
C HIS A 310 3.42 -2.85 14.64
N HIS A 311 4.54 -3.50 14.97
CA HIS A 311 5.80 -2.81 15.29
C HIS A 311 6.49 -2.29 14.03
N MET A 312 6.90 -1.01 14.03
CA MET A 312 7.61 -0.35 12.93
C MET A 312 8.71 0.55 13.49
N THR A 313 9.83 0.65 12.76
CA THR A 313 10.93 1.57 13.06
C THR A 313 11.35 2.27 11.78
N ALA A 314 11.81 3.52 11.85
CA ALA A 314 12.09 4.32 10.66
C ALA A 314 13.07 3.64 9.67
N ARG A 315 14.10 2.94 10.18
CA ARG A 315 15.10 2.22 9.39
C ARG A 315 14.79 0.73 9.21
N GLY A 316 13.72 0.22 9.83
CA GLY A 316 13.31 -1.18 9.71
C GLY A 316 12.79 -1.52 8.30
N PRO A 317 12.73 -2.81 7.95
CA PRO A 317 12.15 -3.26 6.69
C PRO A 317 10.64 -3.01 6.67
N GLN A 318 10.11 -2.53 5.55
CA GLN A 318 8.72 -2.08 5.42
C GLN A 318 7.92 -2.88 4.39
N GLU A 319 6.60 -2.94 4.58
CA GLU A 319 5.71 -3.61 3.65
C GLU A 319 5.54 -2.86 2.31
N THR A 320 5.44 -3.61 1.22
CA THR A 320 5.36 -3.11 -0.16
C THR A 320 4.15 -2.21 -0.42
N PHE A 321 3.06 -2.37 0.35
CA PHE A 321 1.82 -1.60 0.14
C PHE A 321 2.04 -0.08 0.26
N GLU A 322 3.01 0.36 1.07
CA GLU A 322 3.25 1.81 1.26
C GLU A 322 3.82 2.46 -0.02
N LEU A 323 4.51 1.69 -0.88
CA LEU A 323 4.88 2.13 -2.24
C LEU A 323 3.68 2.03 -3.21
N MET A 324 2.82 1.03 -3.06
CA MET A 324 1.58 0.91 -3.89
C MET A 324 0.59 2.06 -3.61
N CYS A 325 0.60 2.65 -2.41
CA CYS A 325 -0.25 3.79 -2.05
C CYS A 325 -0.03 5.04 -2.91
N TYR A 326 1.15 5.24 -3.51
CA TYR A 326 1.42 6.38 -4.42
C TYR A 326 0.72 6.25 -5.78
N ASP A 327 0.09 5.12 -6.04
CA ASP A 327 -0.82 4.87 -7.15
C ASP A 327 -2.29 4.87 -6.71
N CYS A 328 -2.60 5.39 -5.50
CA CYS A 328 -3.93 5.44 -4.87
C CYS A 328 -4.74 4.13 -4.85
N THR A 329 -4.12 3.02 -5.25
CA THR A 329 -4.73 1.74 -5.57
C THR A 329 -4.09 0.68 -4.67
N SER A 330 -4.45 0.71 -3.39
CA SER A 330 -4.05 -0.32 -2.43
C SER A 330 -5.23 -0.80 -1.57
N PHE A 331 -5.23 -2.09 -1.28
CA PHE A 331 -6.09 -2.77 -0.31
C PHE A 331 -6.00 -2.14 1.09
N VAL A 332 -4.90 -1.44 1.43
CA VAL A 332 -4.73 -0.82 2.74
C VAL A 332 -5.75 0.29 3.01
N LEU A 333 -6.28 0.95 1.97
CA LEU A 333 -7.26 2.04 2.11
C LEU A 333 -8.56 1.56 2.80
N PRO A 334 -9.29 0.56 2.27
CA PRO A 334 -10.46 -0.02 2.95
C PRO A 334 -10.09 -0.88 4.17
N PHE A 335 -8.86 -1.40 4.27
CA PHE A 335 -8.44 -2.22 5.40
C PHE A 335 -8.19 -1.38 6.67
N ALA A 336 -7.36 -0.33 6.56
CA ALA A 336 -6.88 0.45 7.71
C ALA A 336 -7.52 1.85 7.82
N TYR A 337 -7.57 2.60 6.71
CA TYR A 337 -7.78 4.05 6.78
C TYR A 337 -9.26 4.48 6.74
N LEU A 338 -10.08 3.74 6.00
CA LEU A 338 -11.49 4.07 5.71
C LEU A 338 -12.41 2.86 5.95
N HIS A 339 -13.70 3.12 6.18
CA HIS A 339 -14.75 2.19 5.78
C HIS A 339 -15.14 2.57 4.35
N ALA A 340 -14.68 1.78 3.37
CA ALA A 340 -14.77 2.09 1.95
C ALA A 340 -15.22 0.87 1.13
N PRO A 341 -16.54 0.53 1.16
CA PRO A 341 -17.07 -0.66 0.52
C PRO A 341 -17.03 -0.58 -1.01
N GLU A 342 -17.37 0.57 -1.62
CA GLU A 342 -17.43 0.68 -3.09
C GLU A 342 -16.04 0.60 -3.71
N TYR A 343 -15.05 1.26 -3.10
CA TYR A 343 -13.66 1.09 -3.46
C TYR A 343 -13.20 -0.36 -3.30
N LEU A 344 -13.61 -1.08 -2.25
CA LEU A 344 -13.17 -2.45 -2.01
C LEU A 344 -13.74 -3.42 -3.05
N ASP A 345 -15.02 -3.33 -3.39
CA ASP A 345 -15.62 -4.18 -4.42
C ASP A 345 -15.02 -3.87 -5.80
N TRP A 346 -14.75 -2.60 -6.12
CA TRP A 346 -14.01 -2.22 -7.33
C TRP A 346 -12.58 -2.80 -7.34
N PHE A 347 -11.81 -2.62 -6.27
CA PHE A 347 -10.43 -3.12 -6.15
C PHE A 347 -10.38 -4.64 -6.34
N MET A 348 -11.33 -5.36 -5.73
CA MET A 348 -11.45 -6.82 -5.79
C MET A 348 -11.95 -7.36 -7.12
N ALA A 349 -12.36 -6.48 -8.05
CA ALA A 349 -12.74 -6.79 -9.42
C ALA A 349 -11.76 -6.22 -10.47
N SER A 350 -10.72 -5.50 -10.05
CA SER A 350 -9.85 -4.71 -10.95
C SER A 350 -8.49 -5.34 -11.20
N HIS A 351 -8.00 -5.20 -12.44
CA HIS A 351 -6.64 -5.56 -12.83
C HIS A 351 -5.65 -4.46 -12.42
N ILE A 352 -5.13 -4.52 -11.19
CA ILE A 352 -4.20 -3.51 -10.64
C ILE A 352 -2.74 -3.63 -11.15
N THR A 353 -2.55 -4.17 -12.36
CA THR A 353 -1.25 -4.23 -13.04
C THR A 353 -0.55 -2.87 -13.14
N PRO A 354 -1.23 -1.73 -13.46
CA PRO A 354 -0.58 -0.42 -13.47
C PRO A 354 0.11 -0.07 -12.14
N THR A 355 -0.50 -0.40 -11.01
CA THR A 355 0.07 -0.24 -9.67
C THR A 355 1.36 -1.05 -9.50
N TYR A 356 1.44 -2.26 -10.05
CA TYR A 356 2.66 -3.06 -10.03
C TYR A 356 3.73 -2.53 -11.00
N ARG A 357 3.35 -1.96 -12.17
CA ARG A 357 4.28 -1.26 -13.06
C ARG A 357 4.86 -0.01 -12.37
N PHE A 358 4.05 0.76 -11.67
CA PHE A 358 4.50 1.90 -10.86
C PHE A 358 5.32 1.48 -9.63
N LEU A 359 5.04 0.32 -9.02
CA LEU A 359 5.89 -0.27 -7.99
C LEU A 359 7.27 -0.65 -8.55
N ARG A 360 7.35 -1.33 -9.71
CA ARG A 360 8.61 -1.68 -10.37
C ARG A 360 9.48 -0.45 -10.55
N TRP A 361 8.93 0.63 -11.09
CA TRP A 361 9.62 1.92 -11.21
C TRP A 361 10.09 2.49 -9.87
N GLN A 362 9.27 2.49 -8.81
CA GLN A 362 9.71 2.94 -7.49
C GLN A 362 10.88 2.10 -6.95
N LEU A 363 10.91 0.79 -7.20
CA LEU A 363 12.06 -0.07 -6.85
C LEU A 363 13.30 0.26 -7.71
N GLN A 364 13.15 0.51 -9.01
CA GLN A 364 14.24 0.94 -9.90
C GLN A 364 14.86 2.25 -9.40
N TYR A 365 14.04 3.25 -9.09
CA TYR A 365 14.48 4.52 -8.52
C TYR A 365 15.21 4.36 -7.17
N LEU A 366 14.71 3.50 -6.27
CA LEU A 366 15.39 3.22 -4.99
C LEU A 366 16.68 2.39 -5.15
N GLN A 367 16.79 1.58 -6.20
CA GLN A 367 18.00 0.84 -6.57
C GLN A 367 19.07 1.79 -7.13
N HIS A 368 18.68 2.68 -8.04
CA HIS A 368 19.55 3.65 -8.70
C HIS A 368 20.18 4.67 -7.73
N HIS A 369 19.44 5.07 -6.70
CA HIS A 369 19.87 6.11 -5.76
C HIS A 369 20.36 5.57 -4.40
N GLY A 370 19.98 4.34 -4.04
CA GLY A 370 20.31 3.70 -2.76
C GLY A 370 21.33 2.56 -2.85
N PRO A 371 21.49 1.77 -1.78
CA PRO A 371 22.22 0.50 -1.84
C PRO A 371 21.50 -0.53 -2.71
N SER A 372 22.27 -1.34 -3.43
CA SER A 372 21.81 -2.44 -4.28
C SER A 372 22.21 -3.80 -3.69
N ALA A 373 21.40 -4.84 -3.94
CA ALA A 373 21.73 -6.25 -3.68
C ALA A 373 21.22 -7.09 -4.86
N PRO A 374 21.60 -8.38 -4.99
CA PRO A 374 21.19 -9.22 -6.11
C PRO A 374 19.67 -9.34 -6.30
N HIS A 375 18.90 -9.30 -5.19
CA HIS A 375 17.45 -9.44 -5.20
C HIS A 375 16.77 -8.41 -4.29
N TRP A 376 15.62 -7.90 -4.73
CA TRP A 376 14.70 -7.21 -3.83
C TRP A 376 13.97 -8.22 -2.95
N LEU A 377 13.88 -7.93 -1.65
CA LEU A 377 13.04 -8.64 -0.69
C LEU A 377 11.82 -7.77 -0.40
N LEU A 378 10.65 -8.25 -0.84
CA LEU A 378 9.37 -7.55 -0.80
C LEU A 378 8.38 -8.34 0.07
N LYS A 379 7.39 -7.66 0.65
CA LYS A 379 6.37 -8.31 1.50
C LYS A 379 5.14 -7.45 1.70
N SER A 380 3.97 -8.03 1.46
CA SER A 380 2.69 -7.47 1.90
C SER A 380 1.61 -8.55 1.90
N PRO A 381 0.66 -8.53 2.86
CA PRO A 381 -0.57 -9.32 2.77
C PRO A 381 -1.41 -8.99 1.52
N GLU A 382 -1.25 -7.78 0.96
CA GLU A 382 -1.94 -7.33 -0.24
C GLU A 382 -1.62 -8.18 -1.48
N HIS A 383 -0.43 -8.77 -1.54
CA HIS A 383 0.01 -9.60 -2.67
C HIS A 383 -0.84 -10.87 -2.84
N ILE A 384 -1.64 -11.32 -1.86
CA ILE A 384 -2.62 -12.41 -2.07
C ILE A 384 -3.77 -11.94 -2.96
N PHE A 385 -4.31 -10.75 -2.71
CA PHE A 385 -5.47 -10.20 -3.42
C PHE A 385 -5.15 -9.79 -4.87
N SER A 386 -3.87 -9.67 -5.20
CA SER A 386 -3.38 -9.09 -6.45
C SER A 386 -2.24 -9.89 -7.10
N LEU A 387 -2.10 -11.17 -6.73
CA LEU A 387 -1.04 -12.05 -7.23
C LEU A 387 -0.92 -12.11 -8.78
N PRO A 388 -2.01 -12.13 -9.57
CA PRO A 388 -1.89 -12.12 -11.04
C PRO A 388 -1.13 -10.90 -11.57
N ALA A 389 -1.46 -9.70 -11.07
CA ALA A 389 -0.83 -8.43 -11.46
C ALA A 389 0.64 -8.35 -11.01
N LEU A 390 0.96 -8.93 -9.84
CA LEU A 390 2.35 -9.05 -9.38
C LEU A 390 3.18 -9.90 -10.34
N LEU A 391 2.66 -11.06 -10.73
CA LEU A 391 3.35 -12.04 -11.57
C LEU A 391 3.42 -11.64 -13.05
N GLU A 392 2.49 -10.79 -13.53
CA GLU A 392 2.59 -10.16 -14.85
C GLU A 392 3.80 -9.21 -14.93
N VAL A 393 4.01 -8.39 -13.89
CA VAL A 393 5.09 -7.39 -13.88
C VAL A 393 6.44 -7.95 -13.44
N PHE A 394 6.41 -9.04 -12.64
CA PHE A 394 7.59 -9.76 -12.15
C PHE A 394 7.47 -11.27 -12.46
N PRO A 395 7.60 -11.70 -13.72
CA PRO A 395 7.44 -13.10 -14.12
C PRO A 395 8.48 -14.06 -13.53
N ASP A 396 9.63 -13.54 -13.07
CA ASP A 396 10.67 -14.31 -12.37
C ASP A 396 10.59 -14.18 -10.83
N ALA A 397 9.48 -13.64 -10.29
CA ALA A 397 9.27 -13.49 -8.85
C ALA A 397 9.31 -14.82 -8.10
N ARG A 398 10.18 -14.86 -7.09
CA ARG A 398 10.33 -15.96 -6.13
C ARG A 398 9.32 -15.76 -5.00
N VAL A 399 8.33 -16.63 -4.86
CA VAL A 399 7.18 -16.41 -3.96
C VAL A 399 7.29 -17.28 -2.71
N VAL A 400 7.38 -16.69 -1.52
CA VAL A 400 7.33 -17.44 -0.25
C VAL A 400 5.97 -17.21 0.42
N CYS A 401 5.13 -18.23 0.44
CA CYS A 401 3.79 -18.17 1.00
C CYS A 401 3.75 -18.73 2.42
N THR A 402 3.29 -17.96 3.41
CA THR A 402 3.19 -18.41 4.81
C THR A 402 1.75 -18.73 5.22
N HIS A 403 1.52 -19.94 5.75
CA HIS A 403 0.19 -20.51 6.01
C HIS A 403 -0.10 -20.69 7.49
N ARG A 404 -1.35 -20.39 7.89
CA ARG A 404 -1.88 -20.58 9.25
C ARG A 404 -3.39 -20.85 9.21
N ASP A 405 -3.97 -21.37 10.29
CA ASP A 405 -5.43 -21.47 10.47
C ASP A 405 -6.07 -20.06 10.37
N PRO A 406 -6.93 -19.79 9.37
CA PRO A 406 -7.56 -18.48 9.20
C PRO A 406 -8.39 -18.03 10.41
N LEU A 407 -8.95 -18.97 11.20
CA LEU A 407 -9.74 -18.62 12.39
C LEU A 407 -8.87 -18.07 13.54
N ARG A 408 -7.54 -18.21 13.48
CA ARG A 408 -6.60 -17.48 14.35
C ARG A 408 -6.20 -16.11 13.79
N VAL A 409 -6.44 -15.87 12.50
CA VAL A 409 -6.15 -14.60 11.82
C VAL A 409 -7.30 -13.62 11.96
N LEU A 410 -8.55 -14.05 11.68
CA LEU A 410 -9.74 -13.18 11.64
C LEU A 410 -9.87 -12.25 12.87
N PRO A 411 -9.74 -12.70 14.14
CA PRO A 411 -9.81 -11.81 15.31
C PRO A 411 -8.68 -10.78 15.40
N SER A 412 -7.48 -11.15 14.95
CA SER A 412 -6.33 -10.25 14.99
C SER A 412 -6.33 -9.25 13.83
N ALA A 413 -6.90 -9.61 12.69
CA ALA A 413 -7.16 -8.70 11.58
C ALA A 413 -8.23 -7.68 11.98
N HIS A 414 -9.36 -8.15 12.53
CA HIS A 414 -10.40 -7.28 13.10
C HIS A 414 -9.83 -6.25 14.08
N SER A 415 -9.05 -6.72 15.08
CA SER A 415 -8.44 -5.85 16.09
C SER A 415 -7.51 -4.79 15.46
N LEU A 416 -6.75 -5.13 14.42
CA LEU A 416 -5.88 -4.19 13.70
C LEU A 416 -6.69 -3.16 12.88
N MET A 417 -7.72 -3.60 12.15
CA MET A 417 -8.60 -2.73 11.36
C MET A 417 -9.36 -1.75 12.26
N ARG A 418 -9.93 -2.22 13.38
CA ARG A 418 -10.56 -1.38 14.42
C ARG A 418 -9.58 -0.36 15.00
N CYS A 419 -8.35 -0.81 15.28
CA CYS A 419 -7.28 0.03 15.82
C CYS A 419 -6.94 1.20 14.88
N PHE A 420 -6.71 0.94 13.59
CA PHE A 420 -6.45 2.01 12.61
C PHE A 420 -7.68 2.89 12.35
N ARG A 421 -8.87 2.33 12.10
CA ARG A 421 -10.09 3.12 11.84
C ARG A 421 -10.46 4.04 13.02
N SER A 422 -10.04 3.72 14.26
CA SER A 422 -10.25 4.59 15.43
C SER A 422 -9.45 5.91 15.41
N LEU A 423 -8.45 6.04 14.53
CA LEU A 423 -7.77 7.32 14.27
C LEU A 423 -8.59 8.27 13.40
N THR A 424 -9.34 7.73 12.44
CA THR A 424 -9.89 8.48 11.32
C THR A 424 -11.40 8.66 11.45
N CYS A 425 -12.15 7.61 11.80
CA CYS A 425 -13.61 7.63 11.95
C CYS A 425 -14.09 8.30 13.26
N GLU A 426 -15.31 8.85 13.29
CA GLU A 426 -15.96 9.28 14.55
C GLU A 426 -16.42 8.09 15.40
N GLN A 427 -16.91 7.04 14.72
CA GLN A 427 -17.32 5.77 15.32
C GLN A 427 -16.87 4.66 14.38
N VAL A 428 -16.39 3.56 14.95
CA VAL A 428 -16.03 2.35 14.21
C VAL A 428 -17.13 1.32 14.42
N ASP A 429 -17.77 0.90 13.34
CA ASP A 429 -18.67 -0.25 13.37
C ASP A 429 -17.87 -1.55 13.30
N ASP A 430 -17.96 -2.35 14.36
CA ASP A 430 -17.28 -3.62 14.50
C ASP A 430 -17.95 -4.73 13.68
N ALA A 431 -19.27 -4.63 13.46
CA ALA A 431 -20.03 -5.66 12.74
C ALA A 431 -19.64 -5.74 11.26
N THR A 432 -19.38 -4.60 10.60
CA THR A 432 -18.93 -4.57 9.19
C THR A 432 -17.45 -4.88 8.98
N ILE A 433 -16.58 -4.78 9.99
CA ILE A 433 -15.12 -5.03 9.81
C ILE A 433 -14.84 -6.43 9.25
N SER A 434 -15.34 -7.46 9.94
CA SER A 434 -14.97 -8.85 9.63
C SER A 434 -15.90 -9.50 8.60
N THR A 435 -17.18 -9.10 8.59
CA THR A 435 -18.19 -9.58 7.64
C THR A 435 -17.88 -9.14 6.21
N LEU A 436 -17.36 -7.91 6.05
CA LEU A 436 -16.80 -7.45 4.79
C LEU A 436 -15.53 -8.22 4.43
N TRP A 437 -14.55 -8.31 5.35
CA TRP A 437 -13.22 -8.82 5.02
C TRP A 437 -13.14 -10.33 4.73
N ALA A 438 -13.79 -11.18 5.53
CA ALA A 438 -13.60 -12.62 5.47
C ALA A 438 -13.99 -13.28 4.12
N PRO A 439 -15.07 -12.86 3.42
CA PRO A 439 -15.39 -13.32 2.08
C PRO A 439 -14.34 -12.96 1.01
N HIS A 440 -13.75 -11.77 1.05
CA HIS A 440 -12.68 -11.41 0.11
C HIS A 440 -11.39 -12.20 0.39
N LEU A 441 -11.05 -12.42 1.67
CA LEU A 441 -9.91 -13.24 2.06
C LEU A 441 -10.03 -14.67 1.51
N ALA A 442 -11.19 -15.31 1.68
CA ALA A 442 -11.43 -16.66 1.17
C ALA A 442 -11.25 -16.71 -0.36
N ARG A 443 -11.94 -15.82 -1.10
CA ARG A 443 -11.81 -15.69 -2.56
C ARG A 443 -10.36 -15.51 -3.01
N ALA A 444 -9.56 -14.71 -2.30
CA ALA A 444 -8.17 -14.45 -2.64
C ALA A 444 -7.26 -15.68 -2.40
N LEU A 445 -7.50 -16.45 -1.34
CA LEU A 445 -6.79 -17.71 -1.08
C LEU A 445 -7.13 -18.80 -2.11
N ASP A 446 -8.41 -18.92 -2.49
CA ASP A 446 -8.84 -19.87 -3.53
C ASP A 446 -8.32 -19.45 -4.91
N SER A 447 -8.26 -18.14 -5.21
CA SER A 447 -7.68 -17.61 -6.45
C SER A 447 -6.17 -17.86 -6.54
N MET A 448 -5.45 -17.75 -5.41
CA MET A 448 -4.03 -18.09 -5.31
C MET A 448 -3.78 -19.60 -5.56
N ILE A 449 -4.68 -20.47 -5.12
CA ILE A 449 -4.63 -21.92 -5.41
C ILE A 449 -4.82 -22.15 -6.91
N ALA A 450 -5.93 -21.65 -7.49
CA ALA A 450 -6.26 -21.87 -8.89
C ALA A 450 -5.19 -21.33 -9.86
N LEU A 451 -4.56 -20.17 -9.54
CA LEU A 451 -3.44 -19.63 -10.32
C LEU A 451 -2.23 -20.58 -10.29
N ARG A 452 -1.89 -21.12 -9.12
CA ARG A 452 -0.73 -22.01 -8.96
C ARG A 452 -0.97 -23.38 -9.57
N GLU A 453 -2.17 -23.92 -9.50
CA GLU A 453 -2.56 -25.16 -10.19
C GLU A 453 -2.47 -24.97 -11.71
N LYS A 454 -3.00 -23.87 -12.26
CA LYS A 454 -2.89 -23.54 -13.70
C LYS A 454 -1.43 -23.32 -14.15
N ALA A 455 -0.56 -22.77 -13.30
CA ALA A 455 0.86 -22.65 -13.59
C ALA A 455 1.59 -24.00 -13.53
N ALA A 456 1.29 -24.84 -12.53
CA ALA A 456 1.88 -26.16 -12.36
C ALA A 456 1.43 -27.17 -13.42
N GLU A 457 0.24 -27.00 -14.01
CA GLU A 457 -0.22 -27.77 -15.17
C GLU A 457 0.54 -27.36 -16.43
N ARG A 458 0.68 -26.05 -16.70
CA ARG A 458 1.45 -25.55 -17.83
C ARG A 458 2.92 -25.94 -17.77
N GLU A 459 3.56 -25.86 -16.60
CA GLU A 459 4.94 -26.34 -16.43
C GLU A 459 5.10 -27.83 -16.79
N ARG A 460 4.12 -28.68 -16.43
CA ARG A 460 4.13 -30.11 -16.80
C ARG A 460 3.95 -30.32 -18.29
N MET A 461 2.98 -29.64 -18.92
CA MET A 461 2.79 -29.68 -20.38
C MET A 461 4.02 -29.20 -21.15
N THR A 462 4.81 -28.25 -20.63
CA THR A 462 6.09 -27.83 -21.23
C THR A 462 7.30 -28.73 -20.91
N ALA A 463 7.17 -29.66 -19.96
CA ALA A 463 8.25 -30.53 -19.51
C ALA A 463 8.17 -31.95 -20.10
N GLU A 464 7.02 -32.36 -20.62
CA GLU A 464 6.86 -33.57 -21.42
C GLU A 464 7.15 -33.23 -22.90
N PRO A 465 8.31 -33.62 -23.46
CA PRO A 465 8.51 -33.51 -24.90
C PRO A 465 7.55 -34.47 -25.60
N GLU A 466 7.02 -34.07 -26.77
CA GLU A 466 6.21 -34.94 -27.61
C GLU A 466 6.97 -36.25 -27.88
N SER A 467 6.51 -37.35 -27.29
CA SER A 467 7.06 -38.67 -27.59
C SER A 467 6.69 -39.01 -29.03
N GLU A 468 7.68 -39.10 -29.91
CA GLU A 468 7.52 -39.42 -31.32
C GLU A 468 6.59 -40.64 -31.47
N ASP A 469 5.35 -40.42 -31.93
CA ASP A 469 4.42 -41.51 -32.24
C ASP A 469 4.85 -42.17 -33.55
N SER A 470 5.96 -42.91 -33.47
CA SER A 470 6.56 -43.68 -34.54
C SER A 470 5.71 -44.92 -34.84
N SER A 471 4.47 -44.68 -35.25
CA SER A 471 3.53 -45.64 -35.82
C SER A 471 4.02 -46.06 -37.21
N SER A 472 5.09 -46.86 -37.21
CA SER A 472 5.74 -47.42 -38.39
C SER A 472 4.76 -48.20 -39.28
N ASP A 473 4.95 -48.07 -40.59
CA ASP A 473 4.20 -48.73 -41.66
C ASP A 473 3.74 -50.17 -41.35
N ASP A 474 2.44 -50.39 -41.19
CA ASP A 474 1.80 -51.62 -41.68
C ASP A 474 0.32 -51.40 -42.06
N CYS A 475 0.07 -51.09 -43.34
CA CYS A 475 -1.27 -51.13 -43.92
C CYS A 475 -1.23 -51.62 -45.38
N SER A 476 -0.54 -52.74 -45.62
CA SER A 476 -0.52 -53.38 -46.94
C SER A 476 -1.32 -54.69 -46.99
N SER A 477 -2.66 -54.61 -47.10
CA SER A 477 -3.47 -55.52 -47.93
C SER A 477 -4.98 -55.20 -47.90
N ILE A 478 -5.71 -55.80 -48.86
CA ILE A 478 -7.18 -55.88 -48.92
C ILE A 478 -7.91 -54.53 -49.12
N CYS A 479 -7.96 -54.08 -50.38
CA CYS A 479 -9.21 -54.16 -51.13
C CYS A 479 -8.99 -54.01 -52.65
N SER A 480 -9.57 -54.92 -53.43
CA SER A 480 -9.50 -54.96 -54.89
C SER A 480 -10.75 -54.38 -55.55
N ASP A 481 -10.62 -53.84 -56.75
CA ASP A 481 -11.66 -53.65 -57.78
C ASP A 481 -13.05 -53.13 -57.36
N SER A 482 -13.41 -51.92 -57.82
CA SER A 482 -14.36 -51.80 -58.96
C SER A 482 -14.71 -50.35 -59.33
N SER A 483 -14.23 -49.94 -60.51
CA SER A 483 -14.89 -49.10 -61.55
C SER A 483 -16.04 -48.11 -61.25
N ARG A 484 -16.00 -46.98 -61.98
CA ARG A 484 -17.12 -46.05 -62.35
C ARG A 484 -17.65 -45.10 -61.26
N SER A 485 -18.27 -43.96 -61.60
CA SER A 485 -18.08 -43.03 -62.74
C SER A 485 -18.89 -41.73 -62.52
N SER A 486 -18.45 -40.63 -63.15
CA SER A 486 -19.30 -39.54 -63.68
C SER A 486 -20.31 -38.80 -62.77
N SER A 487 -19.96 -37.53 -62.45
CA SER A 487 -20.77 -36.30 -62.59
C SER A 487 -22.15 -36.14 -61.92
N GLY A 488 -22.40 -34.94 -61.35
CA GLY A 488 -23.77 -34.36 -61.37
C GLY A 488 -24.11 -33.20 -60.44
N ILE A 489 -23.95 -31.96 -60.94
CA ILE A 489 -24.91 -30.82 -60.84
C ILE A 489 -25.60 -30.51 -59.48
N ALA A 490 -25.13 -29.41 -58.87
CA ALA A 490 -25.81 -28.25 -58.24
C ALA A 490 -27.35 -28.17 -57.99
N SER A 491 -27.71 -27.19 -57.13
CA SER A 491 -29.04 -26.56 -56.92
C SER A 491 -30.06 -27.38 -56.09
N THR A 492 -31.00 -26.79 -55.30
CA THR A 492 -31.37 -25.36 -55.08
C THR A 492 -31.92 -25.12 -53.65
N SER A 493 -32.41 -23.89 -53.41
CA SER A 493 -33.18 -23.32 -52.30
C SER A 493 -34.48 -24.08 -51.90
N THR A 494 -35.38 -23.64 -50.99
CA THR A 494 -35.86 -22.26 -50.62
C THR A 494 -36.76 -22.34 -49.36
N ASP A 495 -36.91 -21.23 -48.62
CA ASP A 495 -38.11 -20.77 -47.82
C ASP A 495 -38.63 -21.69 -46.67
N SER A 496 -39.37 -21.27 -45.62
CA SER A 496 -39.85 -19.99 -45.00
C SER A 496 -40.25 -20.31 -43.52
N ASP A 497 -40.87 -19.51 -42.61
CA ASP A 497 -41.62 -18.23 -42.62
C ASP A 497 -41.42 -17.44 -41.28
N ASP A 498 -42.00 -16.23 -41.22
CA ASP A 498 -42.09 -15.15 -40.20
C ASP A 498 -42.58 -15.45 -38.75
N ASP A 499 -42.28 -14.55 -37.78
CA ASP A 499 -43.27 -13.64 -37.12
C ASP A 499 -42.57 -12.49 -36.29
N GLU A 500 -43.27 -11.39 -35.98
CA GLU A 500 -42.73 -10.16 -35.32
C GLU A 500 -43.18 -9.95 -33.84
N GLY A 501 -42.47 -9.11 -33.05
CA GLY A 501 -42.89 -8.80 -31.66
C GLY A 501 -42.01 -7.84 -30.82
N ASP A 502 -42.14 -6.53 -31.08
CA ASP A 502 -41.57 -5.35 -30.38
C ASP A 502 -41.46 -5.40 -28.82
N GLY A 503 -40.49 -4.68 -28.21
CA GLY A 503 -40.35 -4.68 -26.74
C GLY A 503 -39.32 -3.81 -25.96
N GLY A 504 -38.52 -2.91 -26.57
CA GLY A 504 -37.88 -1.78 -25.87
C GLY A 504 -36.46 -1.93 -25.28
N ASP A 505 -35.49 -1.30 -25.94
CA ASP A 505 -34.07 -1.16 -25.53
C ASP A 505 -33.77 0.06 -24.63
N VAL A 506 -32.67 -0.01 -23.87
CA VAL A 506 -32.01 1.14 -23.22
C VAL A 506 -30.50 1.00 -23.36
N ASP A 507 -29.96 1.41 -24.50
CA ASP A 507 -28.51 1.42 -24.75
C ASP A 507 -27.80 2.52 -23.94
N ILE A 508 -26.71 2.14 -23.26
CA ILE A 508 -25.67 3.06 -22.80
C ILE A 508 -24.49 2.91 -23.75
N ALA A 509 -24.35 3.88 -24.67
CA ALA A 509 -23.41 3.80 -25.77
C ALA A 509 -21.94 3.75 -25.31
N SER A 510 -21.23 2.71 -25.76
CA SER A 510 -19.77 2.59 -25.68
C SER A 510 -19.11 3.47 -26.76
N ASN A 511 -18.72 4.69 -26.42
CA ASN A 511 -18.10 5.59 -27.40
C ASN A 511 -16.60 5.31 -27.58
N THR A 512 -16.26 4.34 -28.43
CA THR A 512 -14.89 4.06 -28.88
C THR A 512 -14.57 4.90 -30.12
N ASP A 513 -14.06 6.12 -29.92
CA ASP A 513 -13.47 6.90 -31.02
C ASP A 513 -12.10 6.33 -31.38
N SER A 514 -11.97 5.88 -32.63
CA SER A 514 -10.72 5.39 -33.21
C SER A 514 -9.87 6.57 -33.68
N ASN A 515 -8.58 6.55 -33.35
CA ASN A 515 -7.60 7.42 -33.98
C ASN A 515 -6.27 6.67 -34.08
N ASP A 516 -6.10 5.97 -35.20
CA ASP A 516 -4.96 5.09 -35.44
C ASP A 516 -3.65 5.90 -35.51
N GLY A 517 -2.78 5.63 -34.53
CA GLY A 517 -1.39 6.08 -34.51
C GLY A 517 -0.52 4.85 -34.24
N GLU A 518 0.16 4.36 -35.28
CA GLU A 518 1.07 3.22 -35.20
C GLU A 518 2.37 3.66 -34.48
N GLU A 519 2.36 3.64 -33.15
CA GLU A 519 3.60 3.63 -32.36
C GLU A 519 4.09 2.18 -32.25
N GLU A 520 5.22 1.88 -32.88
CA GLU A 520 5.83 0.55 -32.89
C GLU A 520 6.31 0.19 -31.47
N GLU A 521 5.65 -0.77 -30.79
CA GLU A 521 6.13 -1.31 -29.52
C GLU A 521 7.44 -2.08 -29.76
N GLU A 522 8.60 -1.46 -29.50
CA GLU A 522 9.89 -2.13 -29.58
C GLU A 522 9.94 -3.35 -28.64
N GLU A 523 10.16 -4.54 -29.22
CA GLU A 523 10.28 -5.79 -28.48
C GLU A 523 11.51 -5.76 -27.54
N HIS A 524 11.31 -5.34 -26.29
CA HIS A 524 12.36 -5.38 -25.27
C HIS A 524 12.77 -6.82 -24.94
N GLU A 525 13.88 -7.28 -25.55
CA GLU A 525 14.51 -8.58 -25.34
C GLU A 525 14.87 -8.82 -23.85
N GLY A 526 13.90 -9.33 -23.11
CA GLY A 526 13.95 -9.54 -21.66
C GLY A 526 13.43 -10.90 -21.19
N GLY A 527 13.04 -11.79 -22.11
CA GLY A 527 12.65 -13.17 -21.79
C GLY A 527 11.43 -13.30 -20.87
N ALA A 528 10.35 -12.58 -21.18
CA ALA A 528 9.09 -12.57 -20.42
C ALA A 528 8.28 -13.88 -20.58
N GLY A 529 8.83 -14.99 -20.07
CA GLY A 529 8.09 -16.24 -19.94
C GLY A 529 7.00 -16.15 -18.88
N GLU A 530 5.96 -16.99 -18.98
CA GLU A 530 4.91 -17.04 -17.95
C GLU A 530 5.47 -17.47 -16.58
N TRP A 531 4.89 -16.94 -15.49
CA TRP A 531 5.31 -17.31 -14.15
C TRP A 531 5.09 -18.81 -13.86
N ARG A 532 6.08 -19.38 -13.16
CA ARG A 532 6.24 -20.81 -12.90
C ARG A 532 5.88 -21.18 -11.47
N ALA A 533 5.03 -22.19 -11.27
CA ALA A 533 4.65 -22.67 -9.94
C ALA A 533 5.85 -23.19 -9.13
N SER A 534 6.90 -23.69 -9.78
CA SER A 534 8.17 -24.06 -9.15
C SER A 534 8.89 -22.90 -8.46
N LEU A 535 8.54 -21.64 -8.75
CA LEU A 535 9.05 -20.46 -8.05
C LEU A 535 8.31 -20.15 -6.73
N ALA A 536 7.35 -20.99 -6.31
CA ALA A 536 6.68 -20.85 -5.01
C ALA A 536 7.23 -21.81 -3.94
N VAL A 537 7.30 -21.31 -2.70
CA VAL A 537 7.69 -22.07 -1.49
C VAL A 537 6.68 -21.83 -0.38
N ASP A 538 5.98 -22.89 0.03
CA ASP A 538 5.01 -22.84 1.13
C ASP A 538 5.67 -23.07 2.48
N VAL A 539 5.30 -22.27 3.48
CA VAL A 539 5.85 -22.28 4.85
C VAL A 539 4.72 -22.37 5.87
N LEU A 540 4.62 -23.50 6.57
CA LEU A 540 3.58 -23.70 7.59
C LEU A 540 3.99 -23.02 8.91
N TYR A 541 3.12 -22.16 9.46
CA TYR A 541 3.38 -21.37 10.66
C TYR A 541 3.82 -22.23 11.87
N HIS A 542 3.22 -23.41 12.05
CA HIS A 542 3.55 -24.30 13.18
C HIS A 542 4.96 -24.91 13.05
N GLU A 543 5.46 -25.14 11.84
CA GLU A 543 6.85 -25.55 11.60
C GLU A 543 7.81 -24.37 11.75
N PHE A 544 7.44 -23.22 11.19
CA PHE A 544 8.26 -22.01 11.23
C PHE A 544 8.47 -21.48 12.66
N VAL A 545 7.45 -21.56 13.53
CA VAL A 545 7.59 -21.22 14.95
C VAL A 545 8.45 -22.25 15.71
N ARG A 546 8.53 -23.50 15.23
CA ARG A 546 9.33 -24.57 15.85
C ARG A 546 10.82 -24.46 15.52
N ASP A 547 11.18 -24.23 14.25
CA ASP A 547 12.55 -23.91 13.84
C ASP A 547 12.56 -22.92 12.66
N PRO A 548 12.67 -21.60 12.94
CA PRO A 548 12.73 -20.58 11.90
C PRO A 548 13.94 -20.73 10.98
N ILE A 549 15.08 -21.22 11.49
CA ILE A 549 16.34 -21.28 10.73
C ILE A 549 16.34 -22.47 9.78
N ALA A 550 15.78 -23.62 10.19
CA ALA A 550 15.59 -24.75 9.28
C ALA A 550 14.70 -24.38 8.08
N GLN A 551 13.63 -23.61 8.31
CA GLN A 551 12.77 -23.12 7.23
C GLN A 551 13.46 -22.10 6.33
N ILE A 552 14.26 -21.18 6.89
CA ILE A 552 15.07 -20.23 6.09
C ILE A 552 16.09 -20.99 5.23
N ARG A 553 16.80 -21.98 5.77
CA ARG A 553 17.72 -22.82 4.97
C ARG A 553 17.00 -23.54 3.82
N ARG A 554 15.76 -24.01 4.03
CA ARG A 554 14.94 -24.61 2.96
C ARG A 554 14.58 -23.59 1.88
N ILE A 555 14.21 -22.37 2.25
CA ILE A 555 13.92 -21.27 1.31
C ILE A 555 15.16 -20.95 0.45
N TYR A 556 16.33 -20.77 1.08
CA TYR A 556 17.58 -20.51 0.35
C TYR A 556 17.94 -21.67 -0.59
N ALA A 557 17.91 -22.91 -0.10
CA ALA A 557 18.21 -24.09 -0.90
C ALA A 557 17.25 -24.31 -2.09
N HIS A 558 15.97 -23.95 -1.94
CA HIS A 558 14.99 -24.03 -3.04
C HIS A 558 15.31 -23.06 -4.18
N TYR A 559 15.78 -21.84 -3.86
CA TYR A 559 16.11 -20.82 -4.85
C TYR A 559 17.57 -20.85 -5.35
N GLY A 560 18.40 -21.76 -4.81
CA GLY A 560 19.81 -21.91 -5.15
C GLY A 560 20.76 -20.92 -4.46
N GLU A 561 20.29 -20.23 -3.41
CA GLU A 561 21.06 -19.20 -2.69
C GLU A 561 21.86 -19.79 -1.51
N GLU A 562 23.05 -19.24 -1.23
CA GLU A 562 23.85 -19.66 -0.07
C GLU A 562 23.48 -18.86 1.19
N LEU A 563 22.92 -19.53 2.20
CA LEU A 563 22.74 -18.89 3.52
C LEU A 563 24.09 -18.77 4.22
N SER A 564 24.72 -17.59 4.11
CA SER A 564 26.03 -17.36 4.72
C SER A 564 26.01 -17.59 6.25
N PRO A 565 27.08 -18.13 6.86
CA PRO A 565 27.18 -18.30 8.31
C PRO A 565 27.05 -16.98 9.10
N TRP A 566 27.39 -15.86 8.45
CA TRP A 566 27.22 -14.51 8.97
C TRP A 566 25.75 -14.09 9.05
N ALA A 567 24.97 -14.31 7.98
CA ALA A 567 23.54 -14.04 7.95
C ALA A 567 22.79 -14.90 8.97
N GLU A 568 23.08 -16.20 9.02
CA GLU A 568 22.46 -17.10 10.01
C GLU A 568 22.77 -16.66 11.45
N ARG A 569 24.00 -16.19 11.72
CA ARG A 569 24.37 -15.65 13.04
C ARG A 569 23.55 -14.40 13.39
N ARG A 570 23.31 -13.48 12.44
CA ARG A 570 22.44 -12.31 12.66
C ARG A 570 20.99 -12.71 12.92
N MET A 571 20.44 -13.64 12.14
CA MET A 571 19.10 -14.21 12.32
C MET A 571 18.95 -14.85 13.71
N ARG A 572 19.94 -15.61 14.18
CA ARG A 572 19.93 -16.21 15.53
C ARG A 572 20.03 -15.17 16.66
N LEU A 573 20.80 -14.10 16.48
CA LEU A 573 20.86 -12.98 17.42
C LEU A 573 19.50 -12.24 17.49
N TYR A 574 18.87 -11.98 16.34
CA TYR A 574 17.52 -11.40 16.28
C TYR A 574 16.51 -12.27 17.03
N LEU A 575 16.50 -13.59 16.77
CA LEU A 575 15.58 -14.53 17.45
C LEU A 575 15.76 -14.52 18.97
N ALA A 576 16.98 -14.32 19.47
CA ALA A 576 17.27 -14.26 20.89
C ALA A 576 16.77 -12.98 21.58
N GLU A 577 16.71 -11.84 20.87
CA GLU A 577 16.13 -10.58 21.34
C GLU A 577 14.60 -10.59 21.22
N ASP A 578 14.08 -10.92 20.03
CA ASP A 578 12.65 -11.00 19.73
C ASP A 578 11.90 -12.00 20.64
N ALA A 579 12.53 -13.11 21.01
CA ALA A 579 11.96 -14.06 21.99
C ALA A 579 11.86 -13.50 23.42
N LYS A 580 12.53 -12.38 23.75
CA LYS A 580 12.32 -11.63 25.00
C LYS A 580 11.14 -10.69 24.86
N GLU A 581 11.10 -9.91 23.77
CA GLU A 581 10.07 -8.89 23.54
C GLU A 581 8.68 -9.50 23.28
N ARG A 582 8.58 -10.63 22.56
CA ARG A 582 7.32 -11.38 22.37
C ARG A 582 6.77 -12.00 23.67
N LYS A 583 7.60 -12.31 24.67
CA LYS A 583 7.12 -12.85 25.95
C LYS A 583 6.39 -11.81 26.80
N ALA A 584 6.67 -10.52 26.62
CA ALA A 584 6.05 -9.44 27.37
C ALA A 584 4.66 -9.01 26.84
N HIS A 585 4.30 -9.35 25.60
CA HIS A 585 3.19 -8.71 24.87
C HIS A 585 2.19 -9.71 24.25
N ARG A 586 1.65 -10.65 25.04
CA ARG A 586 0.56 -11.55 24.59
C ARG A 586 -0.80 -10.85 24.62
N HIS A 587 -1.17 -10.16 23.53
CA HIS A 587 -2.56 -9.79 23.30
C HIS A 587 -3.43 -11.05 23.08
N MET A 588 -4.60 -11.09 23.72
CA MET A 588 -5.64 -12.09 23.51
C MET A 588 -6.81 -11.45 22.77
N TYR A 589 -7.01 -11.82 21.51
CA TYR A 589 -8.19 -11.48 20.72
C TYR A 589 -9.29 -12.52 20.99
N ARG A 590 -10.56 -12.11 21.05
CA ARG A 590 -11.69 -13.03 21.23
C ARG A 590 -12.32 -13.35 19.87
N TRP A 591 -12.99 -14.49 19.75
CA TRP A 591 -13.71 -14.79 18.50
C TRP A 591 -14.95 -13.91 18.37
N GLU A 592 -15.63 -13.71 19.51
CA GLU A 592 -16.87 -12.95 19.66
C GLU A 592 -16.76 -11.53 19.08
N ASP A 593 -15.60 -10.88 19.22
CA ASP A 593 -15.30 -9.54 18.70
C ASP A 593 -15.47 -9.47 17.17
N THR A 594 -15.37 -10.60 16.44
CA THR A 594 -15.47 -10.62 14.98
C THR A 594 -16.89 -10.56 14.44
N HIS A 595 -17.92 -10.81 15.26
CA HIS A 595 -19.31 -11.00 14.82
C HIS A 595 -19.54 -12.10 13.75
N LEU A 596 -18.57 -12.97 13.48
CA LEU A 596 -18.68 -14.07 12.51
C LEU A 596 -19.12 -15.40 13.15
N ASP A 597 -19.87 -16.24 12.42
CA ASP A 597 -20.13 -17.61 12.87
C ASP A 597 -18.89 -18.52 12.68
N LYS A 598 -18.53 -19.27 13.72
CA LYS A 598 -17.30 -20.08 13.72
C LYS A 598 -17.39 -21.32 12.83
N GLN A 599 -18.59 -21.86 12.57
CA GLN A 599 -18.80 -23.04 11.73
C GLN A 599 -18.80 -22.65 10.25
N GLU A 600 -19.51 -21.57 9.90
CA GLU A 600 -19.54 -20.98 8.57
C GLU A 600 -18.13 -20.59 8.11
N GLN A 601 -17.35 -19.89 8.93
CA GLN A 601 -15.95 -19.59 8.59
C GLN A 601 -15.08 -20.86 8.49
N ARG A 602 -15.28 -21.86 9.37
CA ARG A 602 -14.52 -23.12 9.28
C ARG A 602 -14.82 -23.89 7.98
N ALA A 603 -16.06 -23.84 7.47
CA ALA A 603 -16.42 -24.38 6.16
C ALA A 603 -15.85 -23.54 5.01
N ARG A 604 -15.99 -22.21 5.08
CA ARG A 604 -15.49 -21.24 4.08
C ARG A 604 -14.00 -21.38 3.79
N PHE A 605 -13.18 -21.71 4.79
CA PHE A 605 -11.73 -21.89 4.64
C PHE A 605 -11.29 -23.36 4.49
N ALA A 606 -12.22 -24.33 4.40
CA ALA A 606 -11.89 -25.76 4.40
C ALA A 606 -11.00 -26.17 3.21
N HIS A 607 -11.31 -25.68 2.01
CA HIS A 607 -10.55 -25.94 0.78
C HIS A 607 -9.07 -25.52 0.92
N TYR A 608 -8.83 -24.24 1.24
CA TYR A 608 -7.49 -23.72 1.53
C TYR A 608 -6.75 -24.50 2.62
N MET A 609 -7.43 -24.87 3.71
CA MET A 609 -6.79 -25.64 4.79
C MET A 609 -6.43 -27.06 4.37
N GLN A 610 -7.24 -27.70 3.52
CA GLN A 610 -6.95 -29.02 2.97
C GLN A 610 -5.78 -28.97 1.96
N HIS A 611 -5.81 -28.04 1.00
CA HIS A 611 -4.80 -27.92 -0.06
C HIS A 611 -3.38 -27.73 0.52
N PHE A 612 -3.23 -26.85 1.52
CA PHE A 612 -1.92 -26.57 2.13
C PHE A 612 -1.64 -27.37 3.43
N GLY A 613 -2.43 -28.40 3.77
CA GLY A 613 -2.21 -29.21 4.97
C GLY A 613 -2.21 -28.43 6.29
N VAL A 614 -3.01 -27.36 6.37
CA VAL A 614 -2.99 -26.40 7.48
C VAL A 614 -3.66 -27.01 8.71
N GLN A 615 -2.89 -27.24 9.77
CA GLN A 615 -3.40 -27.73 11.05
C GLN A 615 -4.38 -26.73 11.69
N HIS A 616 -5.43 -27.24 12.32
CA HIS A 616 -6.32 -26.43 13.16
C HIS A 616 -5.62 -25.99 14.44
N GLU A 617 -5.73 -24.71 14.78
CA GLU A 617 -5.31 -24.17 16.07
C GLU A 617 -6.54 -23.97 16.97
N ALA A 618 -6.42 -24.37 18.25
CA ALA A 618 -7.47 -24.23 19.26
C ALA A 618 -7.79 -22.77 19.60
#